data_AF-A0AA37GLF2-F1
#
_entry.id   AF-A0AA37GLF2-F1
#
_cell.length_a   1.000
_cell.length_b   1.000
_cell.length_c   1.000
_cell.angle_alpha   90.00
_cell.angle_beta   90.00
_cell.angle_gamma   90.00
#
_symmetry.space_group_name_H-M   'P 1'
#
loop_
_entity.id
_entity.type
_entity.pdbx_description
1 polymer ?
#
loop_
_entity_poly.entity_id
_entity_poly.type
_entity_poly.pdbx_seq_one_letter_code
_entity_poly.pdbx_strand_id
1 'polypeptide(L)'
;MILTCLGDRTEMAHSIEARPPFLDHHLVEYVNNLPPSVKVAYLDAAGQTAGTGTTGTGASLWWKDLSSARQKLSEKWILKEAGKPFITQELYERRKHPYTAPLKWPRGGPIHKMMEDLISKENVESLGFIEWDSAKRWLEEGFGDDASPRAFRKLICTASWVVLGQRFGVKTAVKEQWCA
;
A
#
# COMPACT_ATOMS: atom_id res chain seq x y z
N MET A 1 13.20 5.39 6.44
CA MET A 1 12.67 4.07 6.03
C MET A 1 12.27 4.01 4.55
N ILE A 2 11.77 5.09 3.93
CA ILE A 2 11.39 5.07 2.50
C ILE A 2 12.58 4.80 1.56
N LEU A 3 13.71 5.50 1.76
CA LEU A 3 14.89 5.39 0.89
C LEU A 3 15.57 4.03 1.00
N THR A 4 15.69 3.54 2.23
CA THR A 4 16.35 2.25 2.53
C THR A 4 15.56 1.04 2.06
N CYS A 5 14.23 1.10 2.03
CA CYS A 5 13.41 -0.09 1.73
C CYS A 5 12.81 -0.08 0.32
N LEU A 6 12.60 1.09 -0.30
CA LEU A 6 11.93 1.21 -1.61
C LEU A 6 12.84 1.74 -2.73
N GLY A 7 14.09 2.12 -2.43
CA GLY A 7 15.05 2.59 -3.42
C GLY A 7 16.38 1.84 -3.28
N ASP A 8 17.27 2.36 -2.44
CA ASP A 8 18.69 1.99 -2.38
C ASP A 8 18.95 0.49 -2.25
N ARG A 9 18.35 -0.19 -1.25
CA ARG A 9 18.58 -1.64 -1.08
C ARG A 9 18.03 -2.48 -2.23
N THR A 10 16.91 -2.07 -2.81
CA THR A 10 16.29 -2.81 -3.92
C THR A 10 17.07 -2.62 -5.21
N GLU A 11 17.60 -1.42 -5.46
CA GLU A 11 18.38 -1.09 -6.66
C GLU A 11 19.77 -1.75 -6.61
N MET A 12 20.47 -1.62 -5.48
CA MET A 12 21.81 -2.18 -5.29
C MET A 12 21.82 -3.71 -5.29
N ALA A 13 20.73 -4.36 -4.86
CA ALA A 13 20.57 -5.82 -4.98
C ALA A 13 20.57 -6.31 -6.44
N HIS A 14 20.30 -5.41 -7.39
CA HIS A 14 20.29 -5.68 -8.83
C HIS A 14 21.41 -4.95 -9.58
N SER A 15 22.44 -4.45 -8.88
CA SER A 15 23.55 -3.68 -9.46
C SER A 15 23.11 -2.45 -10.26
N ILE A 16 22.00 -1.82 -9.85
CA ILE A 16 21.48 -0.59 -10.45
C ILE A 16 21.71 0.56 -9.45
N GLU A 17 22.17 1.70 -9.95
CA GLU A 17 22.30 2.94 -9.17
C GLU A 17 21.19 3.91 -9.62
N ALA A 18 20.15 4.12 -8.80
CA ALA A 18 19.22 5.22 -9.07
C ALA A 18 19.69 6.52 -8.42
N ARG A 19 19.45 7.62 -9.14
CA ARG A 19 19.73 8.98 -8.65
C ARG A 19 18.40 9.69 -8.45
N PRO A 20 17.96 9.97 -7.21
CA PRO A 20 16.67 10.61 -6.96
C PRO A 20 16.79 12.14 -7.13
N PRO A 21 16.41 12.74 -8.28
CA PRO A 21 16.66 14.16 -8.54
C PRO A 21 15.89 15.10 -7.59
N PHE A 22 14.75 14.64 -7.05
CA PHE A 22 13.94 15.42 -6.11
C PHE A 22 14.53 15.50 -4.71
N LEU A 23 15.59 14.75 -4.40
CA LEU A 23 16.30 14.77 -3.12
C LEU A 23 17.60 15.60 -3.20
N ASP A 24 17.81 16.35 -4.28
CA ASP A 24 18.94 17.27 -4.36
C ASP A 24 18.85 18.38 -3.29
N HIS A 25 19.99 18.67 -2.67
CA HIS A 25 20.08 19.62 -1.57
C HIS A 25 19.75 21.06 -1.98
N HIS A 26 20.18 21.52 -3.16
CA HIS A 26 19.86 22.87 -3.64
C HIS A 26 18.36 23.02 -3.90
N LEU A 27 17.74 22.00 -4.49
CA LEU A 27 16.29 21.98 -4.69
C LEU A 27 15.55 22.01 -3.35
N VAL A 28 15.96 21.20 -2.39
CA VAL A 28 15.32 21.13 -1.06
C VAL A 28 15.46 22.45 -0.31
N GLU A 29 16.65 23.06 -0.30
CA GLU A 29 16.89 24.37 0.32
C GLU A 29 16.01 25.46 -0.30
N TYR A 30 15.92 25.49 -1.64
CA TYR A 30 15.05 26.44 -2.34
C TYR A 30 13.57 26.24 -1.97
N VAL A 31 13.07 25.01 -2.05
CA VAL A 31 11.65 24.70 -1.77
C VAL A 31 11.30 24.94 -0.30
N ASN A 32 12.24 24.78 0.64
CA ASN A 32 12.01 25.07 2.05
C ASN A 32 11.71 26.54 2.31
N ASN A 33 12.30 27.45 1.53
CA ASN A 33 12.07 28.90 1.63
C ASN A 33 10.74 29.36 0.98
N LEU A 34 10.08 28.51 0.19
CA LEU A 34 8.81 28.85 -0.44
C LEU A 34 7.64 28.84 0.56
N PRO A 35 6.71 29.80 0.47
CA PRO A 35 5.55 29.87 1.35
C PRO A 35 4.68 28.60 1.20
N PRO A 36 4.05 28.10 2.29
CA PRO A 36 3.22 26.89 2.21
C PRO A 36 2.06 26.97 1.21
N SER A 37 1.55 28.17 0.94
CA SER A 37 0.43 28.42 0.01
C SER A 37 0.73 28.01 -1.43
N VAL A 38 2.00 28.00 -1.87
CA VAL A 38 2.37 27.54 -3.22
C VAL A 38 2.59 26.02 -3.29
N LYS A 39 2.75 25.36 -2.15
CA LYS A 39 2.93 23.89 -2.08
C LYS A 39 1.59 23.17 -2.16
N VAL A 40 0.58 23.73 -1.50
CA VAL A 40 -0.81 23.25 -1.51
C VAL A 40 -1.72 24.42 -1.84
N ALA A 41 -2.25 24.45 -3.05
CA ALA A 41 -3.17 25.49 -3.48
C ALA A 41 -4.62 25.07 -3.22
N TYR A 42 -5.45 26.00 -2.77
CA TYR A 42 -6.90 25.83 -2.77
C TYR A 42 -7.44 26.30 -4.12
N LEU A 43 -7.99 25.37 -4.90
CA LEU A 43 -8.68 25.70 -6.14
C LEU A 43 -10.16 25.78 -5.79
N ASP A 44 -10.67 27.01 -5.69
CA ASP A 44 -12.11 27.19 -5.57
C ASP A 44 -12.73 26.70 -6.88
N ALA A 45 -13.78 25.90 -6.77
CA ALA A 45 -14.42 25.26 -7.92
C ALA A 45 -15.17 26.30 -8.77
N ALA A 46 -14.45 27.18 -9.47
CA ALA A 46 -14.99 27.98 -10.54
C ALA A 46 -15.14 27.08 -11.78
N GLY A 47 -16.38 26.61 -12.00
CA GLY A 47 -16.79 25.98 -13.26
C GLY A 47 -16.82 24.45 -13.22
N GLN A 48 -17.94 23.90 -12.77
CA GLN A 48 -18.41 22.61 -13.28
C GLN A 48 -18.61 22.74 -14.80
N THR A 49 -17.65 22.29 -15.59
CA THR A 49 -17.99 21.56 -16.81
C THR A 49 -17.87 20.09 -16.46
N ALA A 50 -19.04 19.48 -16.25
CA ALA A 50 -19.18 18.05 -16.09
C ALA A 50 -18.61 17.34 -17.33
N GLY A 51 -17.32 17.02 -17.28
CA GLY A 51 -16.70 16.07 -18.19
C GLY A 51 -17.15 14.68 -17.77
N THR A 52 -18.10 14.14 -18.52
CA THR A 52 -18.55 12.75 -18.47
C THR A 52 -17.37 11.83 -18.80
N GLY A 53 -16.50 11.60 -17.83
CA GLY A 53 -15.37 10.68 -17.93
C GLY A 53 -15.87 9.25 -17.78
N THR A 54 -15.94 8.54 -18.91
CA THR A 54 -16.19 7.11 -19.04
C THR A 54 -15.47 6.32 -17.94
N THR A 55 -16.23 5.43 -17.31
CA THR A 55 -15.84 4.45 -16.31
C THR A 55 -14.60 3.65 -16.75
N GLY A 56 -13.42 4.20 -16.47
CA GLY A 56 -12.16 3.47 -16.50
C GLY A 56 -12.17 2.43 -15.39
N THR A 57 -12.25 1.17 -15.79
CA THR A 57 -12.13 -0.02 -14.94
C THR A 57 -10.80 0.03 -14.20
N GLY A 58 -10.83 0.37 -12.90
CA GLY A 58 -9.63 0.32 -12.04
C GLY A 58 -9.59 1.36 -10.93
N ALA A 59 -10.36 2.44 -11.02
CA ALA A 59 -10.53 3.40 -9.91
C ALA A 59 -11.52 2.86 -8.86
N SER A 60 -11.11 1.73 -8.28
CA SER A 60 -11.45 1.15 -6.98
C SER A 60 -12.43 1.93 -6.08
N LEU A 61 -13.45 1.22 -5.60
CA LEU A 61 -14.64 1.65 -4.86
C LEU A 61 -14.45 2.52 -3.59
N TRP A 62 -13.23 2.79 -3.08
CA TRP A 62 -13.04 3.36 -1.72
C TRP A 62 -12.46 4.78 -1.64
N TRP A 63 -12.04 5.40 -2.75
CA TRP A 63 -11.55 6.80 -2.75
C TRP A 63 -12.64 7.83 -2.99
N LYS A 64 -13.87 7.39 -3.34
CA LYS A 64 -15.02 8.28 -3.53
C LYS A 64 -15.41 9.00 -2.23
N ASP A 65 -14.98 8.48 -1.07
CA ASP A 65 -15.28 9.02 0.25
C ASP A 65 -14.13 9.86 0.85
N LEU A 66 -13.13 10.26 0.06
CA LEU A 66 -12.23 11.33 0.51
C LEU A 66 -13.02 12.65 0.50
N SER A 67 -13.18 13.26 1.67
CA SER A 67 -14.02 14.45 1.89
C SER A 67 -13.89 15.51 0.79
N SER A 68 -15.01 16.13 0.43
CA SER A 68 -15.11 17.24 -0.54
C SER A 68 -14.05 18.33 -0.34
N ALA A 69 -13.55 18.52 0.89
CA ALA A 69 -12.45 19.42 1.23
C ALA A 69 -11.10 19.02 0.60
N ARG A 70 -10.73 17.73 0.57
CA ARG A 70 -9.49 17.26 -0.10
C ARG A 70 -9.59 17.34 -1.62
N GLN A 71 -10.80 17.31 -2.17
CA GLN A 71 -11.02 17.46 -3.60
C GLN A 71 -10.70 18.88 -4.09
N LYS A 72 -10.88 19.90 -3.23
CA LYS A 72 -10.58 21.31 -3.51
C LYS A 72 -9.12 21.70 -3.32
N LEU A 73 -8.31 20.85 -2.71
CA LEU A 73 -6.87 21.08 -2.53
C LEU A 73 -6.09 20.48 -3.69
N SER A 74 -5.22 21.28 -4.32
CA SER A 74 -4.25 20.83 -5.31
C SER A 74 -2.90 20.62 -4.63
N GLU A 75 -2.52 19.35 -4.45
CA GLU A 75 -1.21 18.97 -3.93
C GLU A 75 -0.13 19.22 -4.98
N LYS A 76 1.08 19.59 -4.52
CA LYS A 76 2.26 19.81 -5.38
C LYS A 76 2.00 20.85 -6.46
N TRP A 77 1.21 21.89 -6.14
CA TRP A 77 0.75 22.86 -7.13
C TRP A 77 1.91 23.54 -7.86
N ILE A 78 2.89 24.09 -7.13
CA ILE A 78 4.07 24.72 -7.74
C ILE A 78 4.87 23.77 -8.66
N LEU A 79 4.93 22.48 -8.32
CA LEU A 79 5.61 21.48 -9.16
C LEU A 79 4.82 21.22 -10.45
N LYS A 80 3.49 21.21 -10.38
CA LYS A 80 2.61 21.08 -11.55
C LYS A 80 2.73 22.30 -12.47
N GLU A 81 2.74 23.50 -11.90
CA GLU A 81 2.94 24.74 -12.67
C GLU A 81 4.32 24.77 -13.34
N ALA A 82 5.39 24.44 -12.63
CA ALA A 82 6.74 24.38 -13.20
C ALA A 82 6.88 23.29 -14.28
N GLY A 83 6.17 22.17 -14.13
CA GLY A 83 6.18 21.07 -15.10
C GLY A 83 5.28 21.27 -16.31
N LYS A 84 4.37 22.26 -16.30
CA LYS A 84 3.34 22.48 -17.32
C LYS A 84 3.86 22.53 -18.77
N PRO A 85 5.02 23.13 -19.07
CA PRO A 85 5.57 23.12 -20.43
C PRO A 85 6.07 21.74 -20.90
N PHE A 86 6.26 20.79 -19.98
CA PHE A 86 6.92 19.50 -20.24
C PHE A 86 5.98 18.30 -20.11
N ILE A 87 4.74 18.48 -19.63
CA ILE A 87 3.77 17.41 -19.41
C ILE A 87 2.47 17.68 -20.15
N THR A 88 1.70 16.63 -20.44
CA THR A 88 0.38 16.77 -21.04
C THR A 88 -0.64 17.31 -20.04
N GLN A 89 -1.73 17.88 -20.56
CA GLN A 89 -2.85 18.35 -19.73
C GLN A 89 -3.43 17.21 -18.86
N GLU A 90 -3.51 15.99 -19.41
CA GLU A 90 -3.95 14.81 -18.67
C GLU A 90 -3.09 14.55 -17.42
N LEU A 91 -1.75 14.59 -17.56
CA LEU A 91 -0.83 14.37 -16.45
C LEU A 91 -0.86 15.52 -15.43
N TYR A 92 -1.05 16.75 -15.91
CA TYR A 92 -1.21 17.93 -15.05
C TYR A 92 -2.48 17.82 -14.17
N GLU A 93 -3.60 17.45 -14.77
CA GLU A 93 -4.90 17.31 -14.08
C GLU A 93 -4.97 16.03 -13.22
N ARG A 94 -4.17 15.02 -13.55
CA ARG A 94 -4.13 13.75 -12.83
C ARG A 94 -3.93 13.96 -11.33
N ARG A 95 -4.77 13.25 -10.57
CA ARG A 95 -4.69 13.23 -9.10
C ARG A 95 -3.68 12.19 -8.63
N LYS A 96 -3.11 12.44 -7.45
CA LYS A 96 -2.21 11.49 -6.80
C LYS A 96 -3.00 10.24 -6.45
N HIS A 97 -2.72 9.15 -7.15
CA HIS A 97 -3.17 7.82 -6.76
C HIS A 97 -2.07 7.19 -5.92
N PRO A 98 -2.29 6.92 -4.63
CA PRO A 98 -1.32 6.20 -3.83
C PRO A 98 -1.15 4.80 -4.40
N TYR A 99 0.09 4.36 -4.61
CA TYR A 99 0.40 2.97 -4.93
C TYR A 99 0.01 2.11 -3.72
N THR A 100 -1.24 1.64 -3.73
CA THR A 100 -1.81 0.84 -2.65
C THR A 100 -1.99 -0.57 -3.18
N ALA A 101 -1.44 -1.55 -2.47
CA ALA A 101 -1.66 -2.94 -2.81
C ALA A 101 -3.17 -3.28 -2.73
N PRO A 102 -3.69 -4.13 -3.62
CA PRO A 102 -5.05 -4.61 -3.54
C PRO A 102 -5.34 -5.24 -2.17
N LEU A 103 -6.48 -4.86 -1.57
CA LEU A 103 -6.93 -5.43 -0.30
C LEU A 103 -7.83 -6.66 -0.48
N LYS A 104 -8.31 -6.89 -1.71
CA LYS A 104 -9.13 -8.03 -2.09
C LYS A 104 -8.41 -8.84 -3.16
N TRP A 105 -8.40 -10.15 -2.97
CA TRP A 105 -7.75 -11.09 -3.85
C TRP A 105 -8.73 -12.19 -4.25
N PRO A 106 -8.74 -12.63 -5.52
CA PRO A 106 -9.68 -13.65 -5.99
C PRO A 106 -9.38 -15.01 -5.35
N ARG A 107 -10.43 -15.82 -5.15
CA ARG A 107 -10.27 -17.23 -4.77
C ARG A 107 -9.61 -18.00 -5.92
N GLY A 108 -8.77 -18.98 -5.57
CA GLY A 108 -8.03 -19.80 -6.54
C GLY A 108 -6.89 -19.07 -7.27
N GLY A 109 -6.66 -17.79 -6.97
CA GLY A 109 -5.49 -17.06 -7.46
C GLY A 109 -4.17 -17.55 -6.84
N PRO A 110 -3.02 -17.11 -7.37
CA PRO A 110 -1.70 -17.56 -6.88
C PRO A 110 -1.48 -17.31 -5.38
N ILE A 111 -1.93 -16.16 -4.88
CA ILE A 111 -1.81 -15.82 -3.45
C ILE A 111 -2.74 -16.68 -2.59
N HIS A 112 -3.95 -17.00 -3.09
CA HIS A 112 -4.85 -17.88 -2.36
C HIS A 112 -4.23 -19.27 -2.18
N LYS A 113 -3.71 -19.85 -3.28
CA LYS A 113 -3.03 -21.15 -3.25
C LYS A 113 -1.83 -21.16 -2.32
N MET A 114 -0.99 -20.12 -2.39
CA MET A 114 0.14 -19.97 -1.48
C MET A 114 -0.30 -19.90 -0.01
N MET A 115 -1.40 -19.22 0.29
CA MET A 115 -1.93 -19.17 1.66
C MET A 115 -2.57 -20.50 2.08
N GLU A 116 -3.23 -21.23 1.18
CA GLU A 116 -3.73 -22.58 1.44
C GLU A 116 -2.59 -23.55 1.81
N ASP A 117 -1.46 -23.45 1.12
CA ASP A 117 -0.27 -24.27 1.39
C ASP A 117 0.41 -23.91 2.72
N LEU A 118 0.52 -22.60 3.03
CA LEU A 118 1.18 -22.13 4.25
C LEU A 118 0.31 -22.33 5.49
N ILE A 119 -0.99 -22.07 5.38
CA ILE A 119 -1.95 -22.16 6.48
C ILE A 119 -2.56 -23.57 6.51
N SER A 120 -1.70 -24.57 6.73
CA SER A 120 -2.12 -25.94 7.04
C SER A 120 -2.35 -26.12 8.54
N LYS A 121 -3.11 -27.16 8.92
CA LYS A 121 -3.37 -27.47 10.32
C LYS A 121 -2.07 -27.73 11.08
N GLU A 122 -1.17 -28.53 10.50
CA GLU A 122 0.12 -28.83 11.15
C GLU A 122 0.97 -27.56 11.32
N ASN A 123 1.02 -26.71 10.30
CA ASN A 123 1.81 -25.48 10.33
C ASN A 123 1.31 -24.49 11.39
N VAL A 124 -0.01 -24.31 11.51
CA VAL A 124 -0.59 -23.38 12.49
C VAL A 124 -0.42 -23.92 13.91
N GLU A 125 -0.68 -25.20 14.13
CA GLU A 125 -0.51 -25.83 15.46
C GLU A 125 0.96 -25.81 15.90
N SER A 126 1.90 -25.89 14.97
CA SER A 126 3.35 -25.78 15.27
C SER A 126 3.75 -24.45 15.92
N LEU A 127 2.96 -23.38 15.75
CA LEU A 127 3.22 -22.08 16.38
C LEU A 127 2.91 -22.11 17.88
N GLY A 128 1.85 -22.80 18.30
CA GLY A 128 1.44 -22.95 19.70
C GLY A 128 0.68 -21.78 20.34
N PHE A 129 0.45 -20.69 19.60
CA PHE A 129 -0.28 -19.50 20.08
C PHE A 129 -1.39 -19.02 19.13
N ILE A 130 -1.62 -19.72 18.01
CA ILE A 130 -2.72 -19.46 17.07
C ILE A 130 -3.58 -20.70 16.94
N GLU A 131 -4.89 -20.53 17.11
CA GLU A 131 -5.85 -21.63 16.94
C GLU A 131 -6.14 -21.89 15.46
N TRP A 132 -6.17 -23.17 15.09
CA TRP A 132 -6.47 -23.61 13.72
C TRP A 132 -7.83 -23.10 13.22
N ASP A 133 -8.88 -23.21 14.02
CA ASP A 133 -10.23 -22.80 13.60
C ASP A 133 -10.31 -21.31 13.28
N SER A 134 -9.59 -20.48 14.04
CA SER A 134 -9.46 -19.06 13.77
C SER A 134 -8.71 -18.80 12.45
N ALA A 135 -7.59 -19.49 12.22
CA ALA A 135 -6.81 -19.34 11.00
C ALA A 135 -7.57 -19.81 9.75
N LYS A 136 -8.26 -20.95 9.83
CA LYS A 136 -9.12 -21.48 8.77
C LYS A 136 -10.24 -20.50 8.42
N ARG A 137 -10.91 -19.94 9.43
CA ARG A 137 -11.96 -18.94 9.21
C ARG A 137 -11.41 -17.70 8.50
N TRP A 138 -10.22 -17.23 8.88
CA TRP A 138 -9.61 -16.10 8.17
C TRP A 138 -9.27 -16.44 6.72
N LEU A 139 -8.85 -17.67 6.42
CA LEU A 139 -8.55 -18.14 5.07
C LEU A 139 -9.80 -18.12 4.19
N GLU A 140 -10.92 -18.58 4.74
CA GLU A 140 -12.22 -18.55 4.07
C GLU A 140 -12.72 -17.11 3.87
N GLU A 141 -12.63 -16.23 4.87
CA GLU A 141 -13.10 -14.84 4.81
C GLU A 141 -12.14 -13.89 4.06
N GLY A 142 -10.88 -14.27 3.87
CA GLY A 142 -9.81 -13.38 3.38
C GLY A 142 -9.75 -13.22 1.86
N PHE A 143 -10.49 -14.03 1.10
CA PHE A 143 -10.41 -14.11 -0.37
C PHE A 143 -11.80 -14.14 -1.02
N GLY A 144 -11.89 -13.65 -2.26
CA GLY A 144 -13.14 -13.51 -3.02
C GLY A 144 -13.69 -12.07 -3.04
N ASP A 145 -14.86 -11.91 -3.63
CA ASP A 145 -15.48 -10.59 -3.84
C ASP A 145 -15.93 -9.95 -2.51
N ASP A 146 -16.39 -10.75 -1.57
CA ASP A 146 -16.80 -10.35 -0.21
C ASP A 146 -15.66 -10.48 0.82
N ALA A 147 -14.41 -10.49 0.36
CA ALA A 147 -13.26 -10.64 1.24
C ALA A 147 -13.17 -9.54 2.30
N SER A 148 -12.90 -9.97 3.55
CA SER A 148 -12.64 -9.10 4.70
C SER A 148 -11.17 -8.67 4.72
N PRO A 149 -10.86 -7.37 4.57
CA PRO A 149 -9.47 -6.89 4.62
C PRO A 149 -8.78 -7.14 5.97
N ARG A 150 -9.57 -7.24 7.06
CA ARG A 150 -9.05 -7.56 8.40
C ARG A 150 -8.64 -9.03 8.49
N ALA A 151 -9.44 -9.94 7.94
CA ALA A 151 -9.11 -11.37 7.88
C ALA A 151 -7.84 -11.59 7.05
N PHE A 152 -7.76 -10.94 5.87
CA PHE A 152 -6.58 -11.03 5.01
C PHE A 152 -5.29 -10.53 5.68
N ARG A 153 -5.35 -9.43 6.45
CA ARG A 153 -4.18 -8.98 7.22
C ARG A 153 -3.75 -9.99 8.28
N LYS A 154 -4.70 -10.59 9.00
CA LYS A 154 -4.40 -11.63 9.99
C LYS A 154 -3.74 -12.83 9.32
N LEU A 155 -4.22 -13.26 8.16
CA LEU A 155 -3.58 -14.32 7.37
C LEU A 155 -2.14 -13.99 7.02
N ILE A 156 -1.85 -12.78 6.51
CA ILE A 156 -0.47 -12.39 6.18
C ILE A 156 0.43 -12.50 7.41
N CYS A 157 -0.05 -12.03 8.57
CA CYS A 157 0.71 -12.15 9.81
C CYS A 157 0.93 -13.62 10.19
N THR A 158 -0.12 -14.45 10.22
CA THR A 158 -0.01 -15.88 10.53
C THR A 158 0.94 -16.60 9.57
N ALA A 159 0.81 -16.37 8.26
CA ALA A 159 1.70 -16.95 7.26
C ALA A 159 3.15 -16.52 7.48
N SER A 160 3.38 -15.25 7.85
CA SER A 160 4.72 -14.76 8.18
C SER A 160 5.30 -15.49 9.39
N TRP A 161 4.51 -15.72 10.44
CA TRP A 161 4.94 -16.50 11.60
C TRP A 161 5.26 -17.95 11.24
N VAL A 162 4.43 -18.61 10.43
CA VAL A 162 4.69 -19.98 9.94
C VAL A 162 6.02 -20.01 9.18
N VAL A 163 6.22 -19.11 8.23
CA VAL A 163 7.45 -19.05 7.42
C VAL A 163 8.67 -18.81 8.31
N LEU A 164 8.58 -17.89 9.28
CA LEU A 164 9.67 -17.64 10.22
C LEU A 164 9.95 -18.86 11.09
N GLY A 165 8.91 -19.51 11.62
CA GLY A 165 9.04 -20.72 12.43
C GLY A 165 9.75 -21.84 11.68
N GLN A 166 9.34 -22.12 10.44
CA GLN A 166 9.96 -23.12 9.58
C GLN A 166 11.39 -22.76 9.18
N ARG A 167 11.65 -21.50 8.81
CA ARG A 167 12.99 -21.05 8.35
C ARG A 167 14.03 -21.04 9.46
N PHE A 168 13.62 -20.71 10.69
CA PHE A 168 14.53 -20.59 11.83
C PHE A 168 14.45 -21.78 12.81
N GLY A 169 13.63 -22.80 12.52
CA GLY A 169 13.48 -23.97 13.39
C GLY A 169 12.96 -23.63 14.78
N VAL A 170 12.04 -22.67 14.88
CA VAL A 170 11.51 -22.18 16.16
C VAL A 170 10.66 -23.27 16.80
N LYS A 171 10.92 -23.56 18.08
CA LYS A 171 10.13 -24.54 18.85
C LYS A 171 8.71 -24.02 19.08
N THR A 172 7.74 -24.93 19.10
CA THR A 172 6.35 -24.63 19.40
C THR A 172 6.20 -23.93 20.76
N ALA A 173 5.44 -22.84 20.80
CA ALA A 173 5.18 -22.14 22.03
C ALA A 173 4.30 -22.99 22.95
N VAL A 174 4.69 -23.10 24.22
CA VAL A 174 3.87 -23.72 25.27
C VAL A 174 3.43 -22.67 26.27
N LYS A 175 2.19 -22.77 26.76
CA LYS A 175 1.56 -21.75 27.63
C LYS A 175 2.31 -21.52 28.95
N GLU A 176 3.05 -22.51 29.41
CA GLU A 176 3.78 -22.50 30.69
C GLU A 176 5.01 -21.57 30.70
N GLN A 177 5.60 -21.26 29.54
CA GLN A 177 6.84 -20.48 29.45
C GLN A 177 6.65 -18.95 29.50
N TRP A 178 5.41 -18.45 29.55
CA TRP A 178 5.10 -17.02 29.41
C TRP A 178 4.83 -16.30 30.75
N CYS A 179 4.72 -17.05 31.86
CA CYS A 179 4.26 -16.54 33.15
C CYS A 179 5.27 -16.70 34.30
N ALA A 180 6.58 -16.71 34.01
CA ALA A 180 7.62 -16.67 35.04
C ALA A 180 8.30 -15.30 35.09
#